data_AF-A0A183Q3N2-F1
#
_entry.id   AF-A0A183Q3N2-F1
#
_cell.length_a   1.000
_cell.length_b   1.000
_cell.length_c   1.000
_cell.angle_alpha   90.00
_cell.angle_beta   90.00
_cell.angle_gamma   90.00
#
_symmetry.space_group_name_H-M   'P 1'
#
loop_
_entity.id
_entity.type
_entity.pdbx_description
1 polymer ?
#
loop_
_entity_poly.entity_id
_entity_poly.type
_entity_poly.pdbx_seq_one_letter_code
_entity_poly.pdbx_strand_id
1 'polypeptide(L)'
;ECRELCIPFHITSVANNSSPTNQSVKTGIKRKLPESVNNCCYADTVAQSVLSLIQNVNISCIVTDFFPLREPTAWIKQLAELLPENIPFCQVIIDKD
;
A
#
# COMPACT_ATOMS: atom_id res chain seq x y z
N GLU A 1 20.48 -10.48 10.78
CA GLU A 1 19.09 -10.94 10.96
C GLU A 1 18.25 -10.80 9.70
N CYS A 2 17.72 -9.65 9.27
CA CYS A 2 16.75 -9.65 8.13
C CYS A 2 17.30 -10.12 6.76
N ARG A 3 18.60 -9.95 6.49
CA ARG A 3 19.23 -10.44 5.24
C ARG A 3 19.26 -11.96 5.12
N GLU A 4 19.16 -12.69 6.23
CA GLU A 4 19.22 -14.17 6.25
C GLU A 4 17.85 -14.81 6.00
N LEU A 5 16.77 -14.04 6.11
CA LEU A 5 15.42 -14.59 6.00
C LEU A 5 15.02 -14.95 4.56
N CYS A 6 15.77 -14.49 3.55
CA CYS A 6 15.54 -14.78 2.12
C CYS A 6 14.07 -14.73 1.70
N ILE A 7 13.28 -13.83 2.29
CA ILE A 7 11.84 -13.75 2.04
C ILE A 7 11.64 -13.16 0.64
N PRO A 8 11.01 -13.90 -0.30
CA PRO A 8 10.69 -13.35 -1.60
C PRO A 8 9.72 -12.18 -1.45
N PHE A 9 9.98 -11.08 -2.15
CA PHE A 9 9.08 -9.93 -2.16
C PHE A 9 8.74 -9.53 -3.59
N HIS A 10 7.53 -8.99 -3.75
CA HIS A 10 7.06 -8.42 -5.01
C HIS A 10 7.02 -6.89 -4.84
N ILE A 11 7.59 -6.17 -5.81
CA ILE A 11 7.43 -4.71 -5.89
C ILE A 11 6.42 -4.42 -6.99
N THR A 12 5.27 -3.84 -6.60
CA THR A 12 4.29 -3.31 -7.55
C THR A 12 4.48 -1.81 -7.68
N SER A 13 4.84 -1.36 -8.89
CA SER A 13 4.88 0.06 -9.22
C SER A 13 3.47 0.54 -9.57
N VAL A 14 2.96 1.49 -8.79
CA VAL A 14 1.72 2.20 -9.11
C VAL A 14 2.08 3.35 -10.04
N ALA A 15 2.27 3.06 -11.33
CA ALA A 15 2.61 4.06 -12.34
C ALA A 15 1.34 4.63 -13.01
N ASN A 16 0.95 5.82 -12.55
CA ASN A 16 0.32 6.94 -13.25
C ASN A 16 -0.52 6.65 -14.52
N ASN A 17 -1.84 6.65 -14.37
CA ASN A 17 -2.67 7.45 -15.30
C ASN A 17 -2.86 8.90 -14.78
N SER A 18 -2.27 9.25 -13.63
CA SER A 18 -2.32 10.60 -13.08
C SER A 18 -1.25 10.85 -12.00
N SER A 19 -0.02 11.16 -12.41
CA SER A 19 0.79 12.07 -11.59
C SER A 19 1.66 12.95 -12.47
N PRO A 20 1.59 14.29 -12.31
CA PRO A 20 2.40 15.21 -13.07
C PRO A 20 3.84 15.17 -12.55
N THR A 21 4.77 15.23 -13.49
CA THR A 21 6.20 15.53 -13.34
C THR A 21 7.13 14.38 -12.94
N ASN A 22 8.02 14.08 -13.90
CA ASN A 22 9.31 13.41 -13.76
C ASN A 22 10.23 14.14 -12.76
N GLN A 23 9.91 14.18 -11.47
CA GLN A 23 10.85 14.62 -10.45
C GLN A 23 11.49 13.41 -9.80
N SER A 24 12.82 13.34 -9.90
CA SER A 24 13.65 12.38 -9.15
C SER A 24 13.28 12.46 -7.67
N VAL A 25 12.56 11.44 -7.18
CA VAL A 25 12.09 11.39 -5.79
C VAL A 25 13.31 11.19 -4.90
N LYS A 26 13.73 12.25 -4.19
CA LYS A 26 14.79 12.15 -3.19
C LYS A 26 14.30 11.28 -2.03
N THR A 27 15.01 10.18 -1.78
CA THR A 27 14.74 9.28 -0.65
C THR A 27 15.14 9.96 0.68
N GLY A 28 14.47 9.62 1.78
CA GLY A 28 14.84 10.09 3.13
C GLY A 28 14.25 11.42 3.59
N ILE A 29 13.41 12.09 2.79
CA ILE A 29 12.76 13.36 3.18
C ILE A 29 11.27 13.13 3.47
N LYS A 30 10.80 13.59 4.65
CA LYS A 30 9.36 13.66 4.99
C LYS A 30 8.66 14.59 4.01
N ARG A 31 7.72 14.08 3.22
CA ARG A 31 6.88 14.88 2.32
C ARG A 31 5.51 15.12 2.95
N LYS A 32 4.97 16.33 2.74
CA LYS A 32 3.55 16.60 2.96
C LYS A 32 2.80 16.20 1.69
N LEU A 33 1.63 15.61 1.86
CA LEU A 33 0.70 15.31 0.78
C LEU A 33 0.39 16.61 0.01
N PRO A 34 0.68 16.68 -1.31
CA PRO A 34 0.24 17.81 -2.12
C PRO A 34 -1.29 17.83 -2.20
N GLU A 35 -1.90 18.95 -1.81
CA GLU A 35 -3.36 19.15 -1.77
C GLU A 35 -4.04 18.99 -3.15
N SER A 36 -3.26 19.03 -4.24
CA SER A 36 -3.74 18.96 -5.63
C SER A 36 -3.92 17.54 -6.18
N VAL A 37 -3.55 16.50 -5.43
CA VAL A 37 -3.80 15.12 -5.84
C VAL A 37 -5.19 14.74 -5.33
N ASN A 38 -6.12 14.47 -6.24
CA ASN A 38 -7.45 13.95 -5.89
C ASN A 38 -7.25 12.62 -5.15
N ASN A 39 -7.27 12.69 -3.82
CA ASN A 39 -6.68 11.68 -2.95
C ASN A 39 -7.45 10.35 -2.97
N CYS A 40 -8.74 10.39 -3.32
CA CYS A 40 -9.55 9.20 -3.57
C CYS A 40 -9.01 8.39 -4.75
N CYS A 41 -8.81 9.03 -5.91
CA CYS A 41 -8.44 8.34 -7.14
C CYS A 41 -7.09 7.62 -7.04
N TYR A 42 -6.14 8.15 -6.27
CA TYR A 42 -4.85 7.52 -6.08
C TYR A 42 -4.92 6.32 -5.14
N ALA A 43 -5.67 6.43 -4.02
CA ALA A 43 -5.87 5.30 -3.11
C ALA A 43 -6.57 4.12 -3.80
N ASP A 44 -7.57 4.41 -4.65
CA ASP A 44 -8.27 3.40 -5.44
C ASP A 44 -7.31 2.69 -6.41
N THR A 45 -6.44 3.45 -7.08
CA THR A 45 -5.46 2.89 -8.03
C THR A 45 -4.47 1.96 -7.31
N VAL A 46 -4.00 2.37 -6.12
CA VAL A 46 -3.12 1.53 -5.29
C VAL A 46 -3.86 0.26 -4.89
N ALA A 47 -5.08 0.38 -4.37
CA ALA A 47 -5.86 -0.76 -3.88
C ALA A 47 -6.15 -1.76 -5.01
N GLN A 48 -6.53 -1.29 -6.21
CA GLN A 48 -6.73 -2.14 -7.39
C GLN A 48 -5.44 -2.85 -7.84
N SER A 49 -4.31 -2.13 -7.82
CA SER A 49 -3.02 -2.72 -8.19
C SER A 49 -2.61 -3.83 -7.22
N VAL A 50 -2.86 -3.63 -5.92
CA VAL A 50 -2.60 -4.64 -4.89
C VAL A 50 -3.56 -5.82 -5.01
N LEU A 51 -4.86 -5.58 -5.24
CA LEU A 51 -5.84 -6.63 -5.47
C LEU A 51 -5.48 -7.52 -6.67
N SER A 52 -5.06 -6.90 -7.78
CA SER A 52 -4.60 -7.63 -8.96
C SER A 52 -3.39 -8.51 -8.64
N LEU A 53 -2.43 -8.00 -7.87
CA LEU A 53 -1.30 -8.82 -7.41
C LEU A 53 -1.77 -10.01 -6.57
N ILE A 54 -2.65 -9.78 -5.59
CA ILE A 54 -3.20 -10.82 -4.71
C ILE A 54 -3.83 -11.96 -5.52
N GLN A 55 -4.63 -11.62 -6.53
CA GLN A 55 -5.26 -12.59 -7.42
C GLN A 55 -4.24 -13.34 -8.28
N ASN A 56 -3.27 -12.62 -8.87
CA ASN A 56 -2.29 -13.19 -9.79
C ASN A 56 -1.32 -14.17 -9.11
N VAL A 57 -0.96 -13.90 -7.85
CA VAL A 57 -0.04 -14.76 -7.08
C VAL A 57 -0.76 -15.67 -6.06
N ASN A 58 -2.10 -15.68 -6.09
CA ASN A 58 -2.95 -16.51 -5.23
C ASN A 58 -2.66 -16.34 -3.73
N ILE A 59 -2.53 -15.07 -3.28
CA ILE A 59 -2.35 -14.73 -1.86
C ILE A 59 -3.65 -15.01 -1.11
N SER A 60 -3.54 -15.74 0.00
CA SER A 60 -4.69 -16.15 0.81
C SER A 60 -4.87 -15.36 2.11
N CYS A 61 -3.93 -14.47 2.46
CA CYS A 61 -3.98 -13.65 3.68
C CYS A 61 -3.13 -12.40 3.50
N ILE A 62 -3.59 -11.28 4.05
CA ILE A 62 -2.88 -10.01 4.00
C ILE A 62 -2.64 -9.54 5.42
N VAL A 63 -1.39 -9.27 5.72
CA VAL A 63 -0.96 -8.67 6.99
C VAL A 63 -0.31 -7.33 6.67
N THR A 64 -0.81 -6.26 7.29
CA THR A 64 -0.25 -4.92 7.15
C THR A 64 0.42 -4.49 8.45
N ASP A 65 1.62 -3.94 8.32
CA ASP A 65 2.46 -3.51 9.44
C ASP A 65 2.36 -2.00 9.69
N PHE A 66 2.42 -1.64 10.98
CA PHE A 66 2.38 -0.35 11.65
C PHE A 66 1.28 0.63 11.24
N PHE A 67 0.86 1.41 12.24
CA PHE A 67 0.06 2.65 12.14
C PHE A 67 0.50 3.45 10.91
N PRO A 68 -0.17 3.28 9.76
CA PRO A 68 0.35 3.82 8.53
C PRO A 68 0.27 5.35 8.65
N LEU A 69 1.28 6.06 8.13
CA LEU A 69 1.14 7.49 7.87
C LEU A 69 -0.17 7.72 7.07
N ARG A 70 -0.74 8.93 7.12
CA ARG A 70 -2.10 9.20 6.60
C ARG A 70 -2.38 8.65 5.20
N GLU A 71 -1.39 8.72 4.29
CA GLU A 71 -1.49 8.17 2.92
C GLU A 71 -1.64 6.64 2.90
N PRO A 72 -0.71 5.84 3.47
CA PRO A 72 -0.90 4.40 3.53
C PRO A 72 -2.13 3.96 4.34
N THR A 73 -2.70 4.78 5.24
CA THR A 73 -4.00 4.48 5.87
C THR A 73 -5.14 4.44 4.85
N ALA A 74 -5.18 5.40 3.93
CA ALA A 74 -6.23 5.47 2.90
C ALA A 74 -6.17 4.27 1.95
N TRP A 75 -4.95 3.84 1.58
CA TRP A 75 -4.75 2.68 0.71
C TRP A 75 -5.19 1.39 1.39
N ILE A 76 -4.86 1.23 2.67
CA ILE A 76 -5.27 0.09 3.49
C ILE A 76 -6.80 0.00 3.60
N LYS A 77 -7.47 1.14 3.83
CA LYS A 77 -8.93 1.19 3.90
C LYS A 77 -9.57 0.81 2.56
N GLN A 78 -9.12 1.41 1.46
CA GLN A 78 -9.65 1.09 0.13
C GLN A 78 -9.40 -0.36 -0.27
N LEU A 79 -8.23 -0.91 0.07
CA LEU A 79 -7.95 -2.33 -0.17
C LEU A 79 -8.88 -3.23 0.66
N ALA A 80 -9.09 -2.93 1.94
CA ALA A 80 -10.00 -3.70 2.79
C ALA A 80 -11.45 -3.69 2.25
N GLU A 81 -11.90 -2.58 1.68
CA GLU A 81 -13.23 -2.48 1.04
C GLU A 81 -13.33 -3.30 -0.26
N LEU A 82 -12.23 -3.50 -0.98
CA LEU A 82 -12.19 -4.24 -2.26
C LEU A 82 -11.89 -5.73 -2.09
N LEU A 83 -11.44 -6.16 -0.92
CA LEU A 83 -11.02 -7.55 -0.71
C LEU A 83 -12.21 -8.51 -0.71
N PRO A 84 -12.09 -9.68 -1.36
CA PRO A 84 -13.05 -10.77 -1.18
C PRO A 84 -13.15 -11.18 0.29
N GLU A 85 -14.36 -11.48 0.76
CA GLU A 85 -14.63 -11.88 2.16
C GLU A 85 -13.81 -13.10 2.62
N ASN A 86 -13.38 -13.95 1.66
CA ASN A 86 -12.60 -15.15 1.94
C ASN A 86 -11.09 -14.89 2.10
N ILE A 87 -10.61 -13.65 1.99
CA ILE A 87 -9.21 -13.28 2.20
C ILE A 87 -9.10 -12.50 3.52
N PRO A 88 -8.53 -13.09 4.58
CA PRO A 88 -8.31 -12.40 5.85
C PRO A 88 -7.39 -11.19 5.67
N PHE A 89 -7.78 -10.08 6.29
CA PHE A 89 -7.02 -8.85 6.33
C PHE A 89 -6.72 -8.48 7.78
N CYS A 90 -5.44 -8.54 8.16
CA CYS A 90 -4.96 -8.25 9.51
C CYS A 90 -4.10 -6.99 9.51
N GLN A 91 -4.34 -6.10 10.47
CA GLN A 91 -3.49 -4.94 10.73
C GLN A 91 -2.80 -5.10 12.08
N VAL A 92 -1.47 -5.06 12.08
CA VAL A 92 -0.67 -5.12 13.30
C VAL A 92 -0.73 -3.76 13.99
N ILE A 93 -1.25 -3.71 15.21
CA ILE A 93 -1.27 -2.52 16.06
C ILE A 93 -0.26 -2.70 17.20
N ILE A 94 0.48 -1.62 17.52
CA ILE A 94 1.28 -1.58 18.75
C ILE A 94 0.32 -1.19 19.87
N ASP A 95 0.09 -2.08 20.82
CA ASP A 95 -0.52 -1.69 22.10
C ASP A 95 0.45 -0.79 22.84
N LYS A 96 -0.03 0.38 23.25
CA LYS A 96 0.71 1.26 24.15
C LYS A 96 0.32 0.87 25.56
N ASP A 97 1.13 0.00 26.17
CA ASP A 97 1.18 -0.14 27.63
C ASP A 97 1.68 1.16 28.29
#